data_AF-A0A8D5ZK40-F1
#
_entry.id   AF-A0A8D5ZK40-F1
#
_cell.length_a   1.000
_cell.length_b   1.000
_cell.length_c   1.000
_cell.angle_alpha   90.00
_cell.angle_beta   90.00
_cell.angle_gamma   90.00
#
_symmetry.space_group_name_H-M   'P 1'
#
loop_
_entity.id
_entity.type
_entity.pdbx_description
1 polymer ?
#
loop_
_entity_poly.entity_id
_entity_poly.type
_entity_poly.pdbx_seq_one_letter_code
_entity_poly.pdbx_strand_id
1 'polypeptide(L)' 'MAETTYKIVFEGAFYKIVEDDEASLLLFEGKPISATCIEHGSHCNPYGCPHVERLMKKVFS' A
#
# COMPACT_ATOMS: atom_id res chain seq x y z
N MET A 1 -20.25 7.15 -4.08
CA MET A 1 -19.16 6.20 -4.40
C MET A 1 -18.40 6.04 -3.11
N ALA A 2 -18.42 4.86 -2.49
CA ALA A 2 -17.80 4.66 -1.18
C ALA A 2 -16.30 4.95 -1.31
N GLU A 3 -15.80 5.97 -0.61
CA GLU A 3 -14.37 6.20 -0.46
C GLU A 3 -13.83 5.01 0.32
N THR A 4 -13.27 4.01 -0.36
CA THR A 4 -12.66 2.86 0.29
C THR A 4 -11.41 3.34 1.05
N THR A 5 -11.59 3.68 2.32
CA THR A 5 -10.55 4.09 3.27
C THR A 5 -9.49 2.98 3.39
N TYR A 6 -8.22 3.35 3.46
CA TYR A 6 -7.15 2.40 3.77
C TYR A 6 -7.04 2.22 5.29
N LYS A 7 -6.51 1.09 5.75
CA LYS A 7 -6.22 0.82 7.17
C LYS A 7 -4.73 0.64 7.40
N ILE A 8 -4.25 1.01 8.58
CA ILE A 8 -2.91 0.65 9.06
C ILE A 8 -3.05 -0.70 9.77
N VAL A 9 -2.40 -1.74 9.26
CA VAL A 9 -2.44 -3.09 9.86
C VAL A 9 -1.24 -3.38 10.75
N PHE A 10 -0.16 -2.61 10.57
CA PHE A 10 1.03 -2.67 11.39
C PHE A 10 1.72 -1.31 11.44
N GLU A 11 2.18 -0.91 12.62
CA GLU A 11 3.01 0.27 12.85
C GLU A 11 4.08 -0.05 13.89
N GLY A 12 5.33 -0.12 13.42
CA GLY A 12 6.52 -0.29 14.23
C GLY A 12 7.39 0.98 14.22
N ALA A 13 8.56 0.90 14.85
CA ALA A 13 9.46 2.04 14.99
C ALA A 13 9.90 2.65 13.63
N PHE A 14 10.10 1.82 12.60
CA PHE A 14 10.56 2.26 11.27
C PHE A 14 9.68 1.75 10.13
N TYR A 15 8.84 0.74 10.37
CA TYR A 15 8.05 0.08 9.34
C TYR A 15 6.57 0.32 9.57
N LYS A 16 5.81 0.50 8.49
CA LYS A 16 4.35 0.61 8.50
C LYS A 16 3.77 -0.19 7.36
N ILE A 17 2.70 -0.94 7.62
CA ILE A 17 1.95 -1.65 6.58
C ILE A 17 0.56 -1.03 6.52
N VAL A 18 0.18 -0.59 5.32
CA VAL A 18 -1.14 -0.04 5.03
C VAL A 18 -1.81 -0.87 3.95
N GLU A 19 -3.11 -1.10 4.08
CA GLU A 19 -3.86 -1.97 3.18
C GLU A 19 -5.23 -1.39 2.85
N ASP A 20 -5.71 -1.68 1.66
CA ASP A 20 -7.13 -1.59 1.30
C ASP A 20 -7.61 -2.92 0.73
N ASP A 21 -8.80 -2.93 0.12
CA ASP A 21 -9.39 -4.15 -0.44
C ASP A 21 -8.61 -4.72 -1.63
N GLU A 22 -7.73 -3.94 -2.25
CA GLU A 22 -7.06 -4.30 -3.51
C GLU A 22 -5.54 -4.46 -3.38
N ALA A 23 -4.91 -3.81 -2.40
CA ALA A 23 -3.46 -3.81 -2.23
C ALA A 23 -2.99 -3.65 -0.77
N SER A 24 -1.74 -4.03 -0.55
CA SER A 24 -0.97 -3.82 0.68
C SER A 24 0.36 -3.13 0.33
N LEU A 25 0.77 -2.15 1.13
CA LEU A 25 1.96 -1.35 0.93
C LEU A 25 2.83 -1.35 2.20
N LEU A 26 4.09 -1.79 2.04
CA LEU A 26 5.09 -1.73 3.09
C LEU A 26 5.90 -0.43 2.95
N LEU A 27 5.88 0.36 4.01
CA LEU A 27 6.63 1.60 4.15
C LEU A 27 7.82 1.40 5.09
N PHE A 28 8.97 1.96 4.73
CA PHE A 28 10.13 2.14 5.61
C PHE A 28 10.37 3.65 5.74
N GLU A 29 10.25 4.16 6.97
CA GLU A 29 10.35 5.60 7.28
C GLU A 29 9.44 6.46 6.37
N GLY A 30 8.23 5.98 6.12
CA GLY A 30 7.23 6.64 5.26
C GLY A 30 7.45 6.47 3.75
N LYS A 31 8.53 5.80 3.31
CA LYS A 31 8.80 5.54 1.89
C LYS A 31 8.33 4.14 1.49
N PRO A 32 7.62 3.99 0.35
CA PRO A 32 7.20 2.67 -0.13
C PRO A 32 8.41 1.86 -0.60
N ILE A 33 8.57 0.66 -0.02
CA ILE A 33 9.68 -0.25 -0.35
C ILE A 33 9.22 -1.57 -0.96
N SER A 34 7.96 -1.96 -0.73
CA SER A 34 7.36 -3.16 -1.33
C SER A 34 5.84 -3.04 -1.32
N ALA A 35 5.18 -3.76 -2.22
CA ALA A 35 3.73 -3.82 -2.30
C ALA A 35 3.25 -5.22 -2.70
N THR A 36 2.00 -5.53 -2.38
CA THR A 36 1.29 -6.71 -2.85
C THR A 36 -0.06 -6.26 -3.38
N CYS A 37 -0.54 -6.79 -4.50
CA CYS A 37 -1.90 -6.55 -4.97
C CYS A 37 -2.68 -7.86 -5.12
N ILE A 38 -4.00 -7.72 -5.18
CA ILE A 38 -4.93 -8.85 -5.30
C ILE A 38 -4.74 -9.68 -6.58
N GLU A 39 -4.25 -9.07 -7.66
CA GLU A 39 -4.10 -9.75 -8.97
C GLU A 39 -2.73 -10.42 -9.14
N HIS A 40 -1.64 -9.73 -8.75
CA HIS A 40 -0.27 -10.12 -9.09
C HIS A 40 0.49 -10.71 -7.89
N GLY A 41 -0.06 -10.64 -6.68
CA GLY A 41 0.68 -10.98 -5.47
C GLY A 41 1.78 -9.96 -5.20
N SER A 42 2.94 -10.43 -4.72
CA SER A 42 4.06 -9.57 -4.33
C SER A 42 4.72 -8.90 -5.53
N HIS A 43 4.90 -7.59 -5.44
CA HIS A 43 5.62 -6.79 -6.41
C HIS A 43 7.06 -6.56 -5.97
N CYS A 44 8.02 -6.85 -6.85
CA CYS A 44 9.42 -6.44 -6.66
C CYS A 44 9.59 -4.92 -6.71
N ASN A 45 8.70 -4.22 -7.40
CA ASN A 45 8.67 -2.75 -7.49
C ASN A 45 7.24 -2.26 -7.16
N PRO A 46 7.05 -1.37 -6.17
CA PRO A 46 5.73 -0.89 -5.79
C PRO A 46 5.08 0.06 -6.83
N TYR A 47 5.77 0.42 -7.91
CA TYR A 47 5.24 1.28 -8.99
C TYR A 47 4.74 0.49 -10.21
N GLY A 48 3.77 1.03 -10.96
CA GLY A 48 3.29 0.47 -12.22
C GLY A 48 2.15 -0.56 -12.08
N CYS A 49 1.66 -0.80 -10.87
CA CYS A 49 0.43 -1.57 -10.63
C CYS A 49 -0.74 -0.62 -10.32
N PRO A 50 -1.85 -0.66 -11.08
CA PRO A 50 -3.00 0.22 -10.85
C PRO A 50 -3.59 0.12 -9.45
N HIS A 51 -3.61 -1.08 -8.84
CA HIS A 51 -4.09 -1.30 -7.48
C HIS A 51 -3.20 -0.60 -6.45
N VAL A 52 -1.88 -0.80 -6.57
CA VAL A 52 -0.90 -0.21 -5.65
C VAL A 52 -0.88 1.32 -5.79
N GLU A 53 -0.97 1.85 -7.01
CA GLU A 53 -1.02 3.30 -7.25
C GLU A 53 -2.28 3.95 -6.66
N ARG A 54 -3.43 3.27 -6.71
CA ARG A 54 -4.65 3.73 -6.04
C ARG A 54 -4.45 3.80 -4.53
N LEU A 55 -3.86 2.77 -3.93
CA LEU A 55 -3.54 2.77 -2.50
C LEU A 55 -2.55 3.89 -2.14
N MET A 56 -1.47 4.06 -2.91
CA MET A 56 -0.50 5.14 -2.70
C MET A 56 -1.15 6.52 -2.74
N LYS A 57 -2.07 6.77 -3.69
CA LYS A 57 -2.81 8.04 -3.74
C LYS A 57 -3.60 8.29 -2.46
N LYS A 58 -4.22 7.27 -1.88
CA LYS A 58 -4.95 7.41 -0.61
C LYS A 58 -4.02 7.71 0.57
N VAL A 59 -2.80 7.18 0.56
CA VAL A 59 -1.83 7.31 1.66
C VAL A 59 -1.09 8.66 1.62
N PHE A 60 -0.81 9.19 0.42
CA PHE A 60 0.05 10.37 0.23
C PHE A 60 -0.68 11.62 -0.27
N SER A 61 -2.02 11.61 -0.34
CA SER A 61 -2.83 12.83 -0.55
C SER A 61 -3.28 13.40 0.79
#